data_AF-A0A1A8RCZ4-F1
#
_entry.id   AF-A0A1A8RCZ4-F1
#
_cell.length_a   1.000
_cell.length_b   1.000
_cell.length_c   1.000
_cell.angle_alpha   90.00
_cell.angle_beta   90.00
_cell.angle_gamma   90.00
#
_symmetry.space_group_name_H-M   'P 1'
#
loop_
_entity.id
_entity.type
_entity.pdbx_description
1 polymer ?
#
loop_
_entity_poly.entity_id
_entity_poly.type
_entity_poly.pdbx_seq_one_letter_code
_entity_poly.pdbx_strand_id
1 'polypeptide(L)'
;FAKIEISVSKPIIPFRETVIRPPKVDMVNEDLGRQQKVAVIHQVKEEASQARLSDTLHLGPDGLVTLTTPNRQALVSVRAGPLPPEVTGLLESSSELIRTLELMNMSLREGRPMDVNPGTLEDIVKLKDQLKSLFQGRKWRNAVERIWAFGPRRSGPNILLNNIKEYSRPSVWQCLDPAGAEAAVLRDLDNSIISGFQLATLSGPMCEEPLMGVCFSIERWDMLSSANPVAPPEQRDLMEEYSNTLEVSQSTSEEMTSGSNKAEQRFDSASADCYGPVSGQLIAATKEACRHAFQAQPQRLMAAMYTCDIMATAEVLGRVYGVLGKREGRVLLEEMKEGTDMFLIKAVLPIAESFGFADEIRKRTSGLASPQLVFSHWEVINSDPYWVPTTEEEYLHFGEKADSENQALKYMNAVRRRKGLYVEEKIVEHAEKQRTLSKNK
;
A
#
# COMPACT_ATOMS: atom_id res chain seq x y z
N PHE A 1 -23.95 31.97 1.05
CA PHE A 1 -23.60 32.07 -0.38
C PHE A 1 -24.62 31.37 -1.29
N ALA A 2 -24.89 30.07 -1.16
CA ALA A 2 -25.81 29.37 -2.07
C ALA A 2 -27.29 29.25 -1.60
N LYS A 3 -27.65 29.68 -0.37
CA LYS A 3 -29.00 29.53 0.21
C LYS A 3 -29.57 28.10 0.13
N ILE A 4 -28.70 27.09 0.18
CA ILE A 4 -29.08 25.68 0.22
C ILE A 4 -28.80 25.12 1.62
N GLU A 5 -29.64 24.17 2.04
CA GLU A 5 -29.36 23.36 3.22
C GLU A 5 -28.35 22.27 2.85
N ILE A 6 -27.29 22.17 3.65
CA ILE A 6 -26.24 21.16 3.49
C ILE A 6 -26.30 20.21 4.68
N SER A 7 -26.38 18.91 4.39
CA SER A 7 -26.14 17.88 5.39
C SER A 7 -24.65 17.59 5.42
N VAL A 8 -23.97 18.05 6.46
CA VAL A 8 -22.52 17.87 6.62
C VAL A 8 -22.28 16.64 7.48
N SER A 9 -21.55 15.67 6.93
CA SER A 9 -21.08 14.53 7.70
C SER A 9 -19.90 14.94 8.59
N LYS A 10 -19.64 14.19 9.67
CA LYS A 10 -18.45 14.40 10.52
C LYS A 10 -17.17 14.46 9.67
N PRO A 11 -16.08 15.14 10.03
CA PRO A 11 -14.88 15.16 9.18
C PRO A 11 -14.29 13.76 8.90
N ILE A 12 -13.63 13.56 7.75
CA ILE A 12 -12.87 12.33 7.44
C ILE A 12 -11.42 12.57 7.87
N ILE A 13 -10.83 11.57 8.50
CA ILE A 13 -9.39 11.53 8.69
C ILE A 13 -8.83 10.45 7.77
N PRO A 14 -7.92 10.81 6.86
CA PRO A 14 -7.21 9.81 6.09
C PRO A 14 -6.28 9.04 7.03
N PHE A 15 -6.39 7.71 7.02
CA PHE A 15 -5.38 6.84 7.63
C PHE A 15 -4.34 6.46 6.57
N ARG A 16 -3.28 5.78 7.00
CA ARG A 16 -2.37 5.07 6.11
C ARG A 16 -2.32 3.62 6.52
N GLU A 17 -1.95 2.76 5.59
CA GLU A 17 -1.84 1.32 5.82
C GLU A 17 -0.39 0.92 5.74
N THR A 18 0.07 0.09 6.69
CA THR A 18 1.44 -0.40 6.70
C THR A 18 1.50 -1.88 7.03
N VAL A 19 2.63 -2.47 6.69
CA VAL A 19 3.00 -3.82 7.11
C VAL A 19 4.01 -3.68 8.22
N ILE A 20 3.86 -4.48 9.29
CA ILE A 20 4.89 -4.60 10.31
C ILE A 20 5.59 -5.95 10.20
N ARG A 21 6.66 -6.13 10.97
CA ARG A 21 7.21 -7.47 11.17
C ARG A 21 6.27 -8.24 12.09
N PRO A 22 6.11 -9.56 11.90
CA PRO A 22 5.34 -10.37 12.83
C PRO A 22 5.87 -10.17 14.26
N PRO A 23 4.96 -9.96 15.23
CA PRO A 23 5.36 -9.78 16.62
C PRO A 23 6.06 -11.05 17.10
N LYS A 24 7.09 -10.87 17.94
CA LYS A 24 7.79 -11.99 18.58
C LYS A 24 7.10 -12.44 19.86
N VAL A 25 6.30 -11.55 20.43
CA VAL A 25 5.69 -11.66 21.75
C VAL A 25 4.17 -11.51 21.61
N ASP A 26 3.41 -12.30 22.34
CA ASP A 26 1.94 -12.29 22.34
C ASP A 26 1.38 -11.15 23.21
N MET A 27 0.04 -11.02 23.28
CA MET A 27 -0.61 -9.96 24.08
C MET A 27 -0.43 -10.13 25.60
N VAL A 28 0.05 -11.28 26.05
CA VAL A 28 0.31 -11.62 27.46
C VAL A 28 1.81 -11.45 27.80
N ASN A 29 2.62 -11.02 26.83
CA ASN A 29 4.06 -10.82 26.89
C ASN A 29 4.90 -12.12 26.86
N GLU A 30 4.37 -13.18 26.26
CA GLU A 30 5.08 -14.46 26.06
C GLU A 30 5.65 -14.64 24.64
N ASP A 31 6.75 -15.40 24.52
CA ASP A 31 7.41 -15.65 23.23
C ASP A 31 6.58 -16.61 22.34
N LEU A 32 6.03 -16.10 21.23
CA LEU A 32 5.28 -16.87 20.21
C LEU A 32 6.07 -18.03 19.60
N GLY A 33 7.40 -18.00 19.68
CA GLY A 33 8.27 -19.05 19.12
C GLY A 33 8.20 -20.39 19.84
N ARG A 34 7.62 -20.43 21.06
CA ARG A 34 7.58 -21.64 21.92
C ARG A 34 6.18 -22.23 22.12
N GLN A 35 5.12 -21.51 21.76
CA GLN A 35 3.75 -21.89 22.10
C GLN A 35 3.10 -22.81 21.04
N GLN A 36 2.21 -23.70 21.50
CA GLN A 36 1.29 -24.45 20.64
C GLN A 36 0.16 -23.51 20.19
N LYS A 37 0.00 -23.34 18.87
CA LYS A 37 -1.06 -22.52 18.29
C LYS A 37 -2.38 -23.29 18.32
N VAL A 38 -3.37 -22.85 19.11
CA VAL A 38 -4.67 -23.53 19.23
C VAL A 38 -5.72 -23.00 18.24
N ALA A 39 -5.61 -21.73 17.83
CA ALA A 39 -6.54 -21.13 16.87
C ALA A 39 -6.40 -21.62 15.41
N VAL A 40 -5.41 -22.46 15.11
CA VAL A 40 -5.26 -23.08 13.78
C VAL A 40 -6.53 -23.86 13.39
N ILE A 41 -7.31 -24.37 14.36
CA ILE A 41 -8.51 -25.18 14.07
C ILE A 41 -9.71 -24.33 13.60
N HIS A 42 -9.81 -23.06 14.01
CA HIS A 42 -10.87 -22.15 13.55
C HIS A 42 -10.44 -21.33 12.32
N GLN A 43 -9.18 -20.86 12.29
CA GLN A 43 -8.64 -20.16 11.12
C GLN A 43 -8.54 -21.09 9.91
N VAL A 44 -8.12 -22.35 10.06
CA VAL A 44 -8.10 -23.29 8.91
C VAL A 44 -9.51 -23.56 8.37
N LYS A 45 -10.57 -23.40 9.17
CA LYS A 45 -11.95 -23.62 8.70
C LYS A 45 -12.52 -22.42 7.95
N GLU A 46 -12.17 -21.19 8.35
CA GLU A 46 -12.51 -19.96 7.62
C GLU A 46 -11.57 -19.71 6.44
N GLU A 47 -10.26 -19.91 6.60
CA GLU A 47 -9.28 -19.90 5.52
C GLU A 47 -9.58 -21.00 4.51
N ALA A 48 -10.02 -22.21 4.88
CA ALA A 48 -10.46 -23.22 3.89
C ALA A 48 -11.74 -22.81 3.14
N SER A 49 -12.56 -21.93 3.71
CA SER A 49 -13.75 -21.40 3.04
C SER A 49 -13.43 -20.24 2.09
N GLN A 50 -12.38 -19.45 2.37
CA GLN A 50 -11.83 -18.45 1.45
C GLN A 50 -10.76 -19.02 0.48
N ALA A 51 -10.15 -20.16 0.81
CA ALA A 51 -9.16 -20.90 0.02
C ALA A 51 -9.79 -21.83 -1.04
N ARG A 52 -11.06 -21.62 -1.38
CA ARG A 52 -11.46 -21.76 -2.79
C ARG A 52 -10.92 -20.56 -3.58
N LEU A 53 -9.62 -20.30 -3.43
CA LEU A 53 -8.87 -19.37 -4.26
C LEU A 53 -8.87 -19.99 -5.65
N SER A 54 -9.33 -19.20 -6.61
CA SER A 54 -9.38 -19.56 -8.01
C SER A 54 -8.06 -20.20 -8.48
N ASP A 55 -8.15 -21.01 -9.53
CA ASP A 55 -7.04 -21.70 -10.24
C ASP A 55 -5.89 -20.76 -10.72
N THR A 56 -5.92 -19.49 -10.32
CA THR A 56 -5.07 -18.38 -10.68
C THR A 56 -4.22 -17.84 -9.52
N LEU A 57 -4.52 -18.13 -8.24
CA LEU A 57 -3.78 -17.59 -7.10
C LEU A 57 -3.18 -18.69 -6.23
N HIS A 58 -1.86 -18.62 -6.03
CA HIS A 58 -1.12 -19.51 -5.12
C HIS A 58 -0.39 -18.69 -4.06
N LEU A 59 -0.66 -19.00 -2.79
CA LEU A 59 0.03 -18.43 -1.62
C LEU A 59 1.09 -19.41 -1.14
N GLY A 60 2.36 -19.04 -1.25
CA GLY A 60 3.48 -19.80 -0.70
C GLY A 60 3.62 -19.63 0.82
N PRO A 61 4.19 -20.62 1.53
CA PRO A 61 4.37 -20.57 2.99
C PRO A 61 5.27 -19.43 3.47
N ASP A 62 6.12 -18.89 2.58
CA ASP A 62 7.04 -17.78 2.87
C ASP A 62 6.42 -16.38 2.65
N GLY A 63 5.11 -16.30 2.39
CA GLY A 63 4.41 -15.06 2.04
C GLY A 63 4.66 -14.59 0.61
N LEU A 64 5.17 -15.47 -0.26
CA LEU A 64 5.27 -15.23 -1.70
C LEU A 64 3.92 -15.49 -2.35
N VAL A 65 3.38 -14.49 -3.06
CA VAL A 65 2.11 -14.62 -3.77
C VAL A 65 2.39 -14.76 -5.24
N THR A 66 1.94 -15.86 -5.82
CA THR A 66 2.02 -16.11 -7.26
C THR A 66 0.63 -16.01 -7.86
N LEU A 67 0.46 -15.10 -8.82
CA LEU A 67 -0.80 -14.83 -9.49
C LEU A 67 -0.62 -15.03 -11.00
N THR A 68 -1.51 -15.84 -11.57
CA THR A 68 -1.60 -16.11 -13.00
C THR A 68 -2.72 -15.26 -13.58
N THR A 69 -2.46 -14.52 -14.65
CA THR A 69 -3.50 -13.72 -15.32
C THR A 69 -4.68 -14.61 -15.74
N PRO A 70 -5.90 -14.07 -15.84
CA PRO A 70 -7.08 -14.87 -16.20
C PRO A 70 -6.94 -15.64 -17.52
N ASN A 71 -6.18 -15.08 -18.47
CA ASN A 71 -5.88 -15.70 -19.75
C ASN A 71 -4.69 -16.68 -19.72
N ARG A 72 -4.08 -16.92 -18.56
CA ARG A 72 -2.88 -17.76 -18.35
C ARG A 72 -1.66 -17.39 -19.20
N GLN A 73 -1.59 -16.14 -19.66
CA GLN A 73 -0.47 -15.65 -20.48
C GLN A 73 0.67 -15.05 -19.66
N ALA A 74 0.41 -14.61 -18.43
CA ALA A 74 1.46 -14.04 -17.58
C ALA A 74 1.36 -14.58 -16.16
N LEU A 75 2.53 -14.87 -15.59
CA LEU A 75 2.71 -15.29 -14.21
C LEU A 75 3.51 -14.22 -13.49
N VAL A 76 2.98 -13.69 -12.39
CA VAL A 76 3.66 -12.68 -11.57
C VAL A 76 3.76 -13.18 -10.14
N SER A 77 4.96 -13.14 -9.56
CA SER A 77 5.17 -13.46 -8.14
C SER A 77 5.69 -12.25 -7.38
N VAL A 78 4.94 -11.85 -6.34
CA VAL A 78 5.19 -10.65 -5.53
C VAL A 78 5.33 -11.03 -4.07
N ARG A 79 6.30 -10.41 -3.40
CA ARG A 79 6.46 -10.45 -1.94
C ARG A 79 6.40 -9.03 -1.37
N ALA A 80 5.62 -8.84 -0.32
CA ALA A 80 5.57 -7.59 0.44
C ALA A 80 6.39 -7.71 1.73
N GLY A 81 6.97 -6.60 2.19
CA GLY A 81 7.67 -6.53 3.46
C GLY A 81 7.74 -5.11 4.02
N PRO A 82 8.00 -4.96 5.33
CA PRO A 82 8.09 -3.66 5.97
C PRO A 82 9.39 -2.93 5.61
N LEU A 83 9.28 -1.64 5.31
CA LEU A 83 10.41 -0.74 5.13
C LEU A 83 10.89 -0.20 6.50
N PRO A 84 12.20 0.05 6.69
CA PRO A 84 12.66 0.73 7.90
C PRO A 84 12.01 2.13 8.04
N PRO A 85 11.65 2.56 9.27
CA PRO A 85 10.99 3.84 9.48
C PRO A 85 11.89 5.02 9.08
N GLU A 86 13.20 4.90 9.23
CA GLU A 86 14.16 5.93 8.83
C GLU A 86 14.15 6.16 7.31
N VAL A 87 14.03 5.07 6.53
CA VAL A 87 13.90 5.16 5.07
C VAL A 87 12.56 5.77 4.69
N THR A 88 11.49 5.39 5.38
CA THR A 88 10.14 5.91 5.14
C THR A 88 10.09 7.43 5.35
N GLY A 89 10.68 7.92 6.45
CA GLY A 89 10.79 9.36 6.74
C GLY A 89 11.67 10.10 5.74
N LEU A 90 12.78 9.50 5.30
CA LEU A 90 13.63 10.09 4.27
C LEU A 90 12.86 10.25 2.94
N LEU A 91 12.12 9.23 2.50
CA LEU A 91 11.33 9.29 1.27
C LEU A 91 10.20 10.33 1.35
N GLU A 92 9.58 10.51 2.50
CA GLU A 92 8.56 11.54 2.70
C GLU A 92 9.17 12.95 2.60
N SER A 93 10.30 13.18 3.29
CA SER A 93 11.01 14.47 3.25
C SER A 93 11.56 14.83 1.87
N SER A 94 11.92 13.83 1.05
CA SER A 94 12.48 14.00 -0.30
C SER A 94 11.48 13.79 -1.43
N SER A 95 10.18 13.78 -1.14
CA SER A 95 9.12 13.49 -2.13
C SER A 95 9.14 14.41 -3.36
N GLU A 96 9.44 15.69 -3.19
CA GLU A 96 9.58 16.65 -4.31
C GLU A 96 10.80 16.36 -5.20
N LEU A 97 11.93 15.97 -4.58
CA LEU A 97 13.13 15.58 -5.30
C LEU A 97 12.89 14.30 -6.12
N ILE A 98 12.23 13.30 -5.51
CA ILE A 98 11.86 12.05 -6.19
C ILE A 98 10.91 12.31 -7.36
N ARG A 99 9.94 13.21 -7.20
CA ARG A 99 9.03 13.61 -8.29
C ARG A 99 9.81 14.22 -9.45
N THR A 100 10.77 15.09 -9.16
CA THR A 100 11.63 15.73 -10.16
C THR A 100 12.50 14.69 -10.89
N LEU A 101 13.07 13.74 -10.13
CA LEU A 101 13.83 12.63 -10.68
C LEU A 101 12.99 11.76 -11.64
N GLU A 102 11.74 11.45 -11.29
CA GLU A 102 10.88 10.67 -12.16
C GLU A 102 10.53 11.42 -13.45
N LEU A 103 10.29 12.73 -13.37
CA LEU A 103 10.06 13.59 -14.55
C LEU A 103 11.28 13.61 -15.48
N MET A 104 12.50 13.60 -14.91
CA MET A 104 13.74 13.49 -15.68
C MET A 104 13.83 12.13 -16.39
N ASN A 105 13.54 11.04 -15.68
CA ASN A 105 13.56 9.69 -16.25
C ASN A 105 12.53 9.52 -17.39
N MET A 106 11.36 10.14 -17.26
CA MET A 106 10.36 10.14 -18.34
C MET A 106 10.86 10.90 -19.57
N SER A 107 11.41 12.10 -19.39
CA SER A 107 11.97 12.91 -20.48
C SER A 107 13.12 12.19 -21.21
N LEU A 108 14.00 11.52 -20.46
CA LEU A 108 15.12 10.75 -21.00
C LEU A 108 14.64 9.59 -21.89
N ARG A 109 13.57 8.89 -21.50
CA ARG A 109 12.98 7.79 -22.28
C ARG A 109 12.30 8.26 -23.56
N GLU A 110 11.77 9.47 -23.55
CA GLU A 110 11.14 10.11 -24.71
C GLU A 110 12.18 10.80 -25.61
N GLY A 111 13.47 10.73 -25.27
CA GLY A 111 14.55 11.36 -26.03
C GLY A 111 14.53 12.90 -25.98
N ARG A 112 13.82 13.49 -25.01
CA ARG A 112 13.72 14.94 -24.82
C ARG A 112 14.78 15.40 -23.81
N PRO A 113 15.82 16.15 -24.22
CA PRO A 113 16.80 16.67 -23.27
C PRO A 113 16.13 17.74 -22.40
N MET A 114 16.18 17.53 -21.09
CA MET A 114 15.75 18.50 -20.09
C MET A 114 17.00 19.14 -19.50
N ASP A 115 17.08 20.48 -19.50
CA ASP A 115 18.17 21.19 -18.82
C ASP A 115 18.01 21.03 -17.30
N VAL A 116 18.95 20.31 -16.70
CA VAL A 116 18.93 19.98 -15.28
C VAL A 116 19.88 20.90 -14.52
N ASN A 117 19.39 21.46 -13.39
CA ASN A 117 20.24 22.21 -12.48
C ASN A 117 21.27 21.26 -11.83
N PRO A 118 22.59 21.52 -11.92
CA PRO A 118 23.61 20.67 -11.33
C PRO A 118 23.41 20.41 -9.83
N GLY A 119 22.87 21.39 -9.08
CA GLY A 119 22.56 21.20 -7.65
C GLY A 119 21.53 20.09 -7.39
N THR A 120 20.54 19.94 -8.27
CA THR A 120 19.54 18.86 -8.11
C THR A 120 20.12 17.47 -8.34
N LEU A 121 21.13 17.34 -9.22
CA LEU A 121 21.85 16.08 -9.42
C LEU A 121 22.69 15.72 -8.21
N GLU A 122 23.37 16.69 -7.60
CA GLU A 122 24.11 16.47 -6.33
C GLU A 122 23.18 16.00 -5.21
N ASP A 123 21.99 16.60 -5.09
CA ASP A 123 21.01 16.20 -4.09
C ASP A 123 20.44 14.80 -4.35
N ILE A 124 20.26 14.41 -5.62
CA ILE A 124 19.90 13.03 -6.00
C ILE A 124 21.00 12.05 -5.60
N VAL A 125 22.28 12.39 -5.80
CA VAL A 125 23.41 11.56 -5.37
C VAL A 125 23.43 11.42 -3.85
N LYS A 126 23.26 12.53 -3.11
CA LYS A 126 23.16 12.50 -1.64
C LYS A 126 22.02 11.61 -1.17
N LEU A 127 20.84 11.70 -1.82
CA LEU A 127 19.70 10.84 -1.51
C LEU A 127 20.03 9.36 -1.73
N LYS A 128 20.69 9.03 -2.86
CA LYS A 128 21.13 7.67 -3.17
C LYS A 128 22.07 7.12 -2.10
N ASP A 129 23.03 7.92 -1.65
CA ASP A 129 24.01 7.53 -0.64
C ASP A 129 23.37 7.39 0.76
N GLN A 130 22.43 8.27 1.12
CA GLN A 130 21.62 8.14 2.33
C GLN A 130 20.77 6.86 2.31
N LEU A 131 20.14 6.54 1.18
CA LEU A 131 19.40 5.28 1.06
C LEU A 131 20.34 4.07 1.21
N LYS A 132 21.54 4.10 0.61
CA LYS A 132 22.53 3.03 0.77
C LYS A 132 22.96 2.84 2.22
N SER A 133 23.15 3.92 2.98
CA SER A 133 23.56 3.84 4.38
C SER A 133 22.44 3.33 5.29
N LEU A 134 21.18 3.63 4.98
CA LEU A 134 20.02 3.16 5.73
C LEU A 134 19.64 1.70 5.43
N PHE A 135 19.87 1.24 4.19
CA PHE A 135 19.63 -0.16 3.80
C PHE A 135 20.72 -1.10 4.29
N GLN A 136 20.71 -1.38 5.60
CA GLN A 136 21.66 -2.29 6.23
C GLN A 136 21.07 -3.72 6.36
N GLY A 137 21.92 -4.73 6.13
CA GLY A 137 21.60 -6.13 6.40
C GLY A 137 21.51 -7.03 5.16
N ARG A 138 21.46 -8.35 5.40
CA ARG A 138 21.50 -9.37 4.34
C ARG A 138 20.32 -9.28 3.36
N LYS A 139 19.15 -8.84 3.84
CA LYS A 139 17.92 -8.72 3.04
C LYS A 139 17.99 -7.59 2.00
N TRP A 140 18.74 -6.53 2.27
CA TRP A 140 18.77 -5.31 1.45
C TRP A 140 20.02 -5.17 0.59
N ARG A 141 20.78 -6.25 0.41
CA ARG A 141 21.98 -6.25 -0.44
C ARG A 141 21.63 -5.78 -1.85
N ASN A 142 22.34 -4.76 -2.33
CA ASN A 142 22.12 -4.11 -3.62
C ASN A 142 20.66 -3.67 -3.85
N ALA A 143 19.88 -3.39 -2.80
CA ALA A 143 18.48 -3.01 -2.96
C ALA A 143 18.32 -1.68 -3.69
N VAL A 144 19.17 -0.68 -3.37
CA VAL A 144 19.11 0.67 -3.94
C VAL A 144 19.28 0.66 -5.46
N GLU A 145 20.20 -0.16 -5.98
CA GLU A 145 20.42 -0.29 -7.42
C GLU A 145 19.33 -1.12 -8.12
N ARG A 146 18.41 -1.74 -7.36
CA ARG A 146 17.31 -2.58 -7.88
C ARG A 146 15.94 -1.93 -7.73
N ILE A 147 15.89 -0.65 -7.32
CA ILE A 147 14.65 0.11 -7.21
C ILE A 147 14.09 0.35 -8.61
N TRP A 148 12.83 -0.04 -8.80
CA TRP A 148 12.09 0.09 -10.06
C TRP A 148 11.18 1.31 -10.10
N ALA A 149 10.50 1.59 -8.99
CA ALA A 149 9.59 2.71 -8.85
C ALA A 149 9.36 3.04 -7.36
N PHE A 150 9.07 4.30 -7.09
CA PHE A 150 8.52 4.77 -5.82
C PHE A 150 7.00 4.87 -5.92
N GLY A 151 6.26 4.73 -4.82
CA GLY A 151 4.78 4.79 -4.85
C GLY A 151 4.17 5.24 -3.52
N PRO A 152 2.93 5.73 -3.50
CA PRO A 152 2.05 5.98 -4.64
C PRO A 152 2.45 7.24 -5.45
N ARG A 153 1.83 7.44 -6.62
CA ARG A 153 2.01 8.60 -7.51
C ARG A 153 3.47 8.84 -7.96
N ARG A 154 4.28 7.78 -8.03
CA ARG A 154 5.70 7.84 -8.40
C ARG A 154 6.60 8.68 -7.48
N SER A 155 6.12 9.12 -6.32
CA SER A 155 6.87 9.99 -5.40
C SER A 155 6.53 9.74 -3.92
N GLY A 156 6.11 8.52 -3.58
CA GLY A 156 5.66 8.17 -2.24
C GLY A 156 6.63 7.28 -1.46
N PRO A 157 6.34 7.01 -0.18
CA PRO A 157 7.22 6.30 0.75
C PRO A 157 7.14 4.77 0.64
N ASN A 158 6.78 4.23 -0.53
CA ASN A 158 6.81 2.80 -0.83
C ASN A 158 7.77 2.53 -1.98
N ILE A 159 8.39 1.35 -1.97
CA ILE A 159 9.41 0.97 -2.94
C ILE A 159 9.00 -0.31 -3.65
N LEU A 160 9.15 -0.32 -4.97
CA LEU A 160 9.15 -1.53 -5.78
C LEU A 160 10.59 -1.95 -6.09
N LEU A 161 10.95 -3.17 -5.71
CA LEU A 161 12.24 -3.79 -5.98
C LEU A 161 12.12 -4.88 -7.04
N ASN A 162 13.15 -4.96 -7.86
CA ASN A 162 13.34 -6.08 -8.77
C ASN A 162 14.27 -7.13 -8.18
N ASN A 163 13.76 -8.35 -8.06
CA ASN A 163 14.52 -9.51 -7.64
C ASN A 163 14.53 -10.62 -8.71
N ILE A 164 14.11 -10.30 -9.94
CA ILE A 164 14.14 -11.22 -11.07
C ILE A 164 15.60 -11.40 -11.50
N LYS A 165 16.12 -12.63 -11.42
CA LYS A 165 17.53 -12.95 -11.72
C LYS A 165 17.89 -12.77 -13.20
N GLU A 166 16.91 -12.92 -14.08
CA GLU A 166 17.07 -12.98 -15.53
C GLU A 166 16.74 -11.65 -16.24
N TYR A 167 16.22 -10.66 -15.51
CA TYR A 167 15.79 -9.39 -16.08
C TYR A 167 16.38 -8.20 -15.31
N SER A 168 17.32 -7.50 -15.95
CA SER A 168 17.98 -6.32 -15.38
C SER A 168 17.52 -5.05 -16.09
N ARG A 169 16.39 -4.51 -15.63
CA ARG A 169 15.94 -3.16 -16.01
C ARG A 169 16.85 -2.09 -15.37
N PRO A 170 17.16 -0.97 -16.05
CA PRO A 170 17.84 0.15 -15.44
C PRO A 170 17.04 0.68 -14.24
N SER A 171 17.76 0.92 -13.15
CA SER A 171 17.20 1.41 -11.91
C SER A 171 16.59 2.81 -12.07
N VAL A 172 15.85 3.26 -11.07
CA VAL A 172 15.33 4.64 -11.00
C VAL A 172 16.46 5.70 -11.08
N TRP A 173 17.73 5.31 -10.91
CA TRP A 173 18.90 6.18 -11.02
C TRP A 173 19.42 6.39 -12.45
N GLN A 174 18.60 6.10 -13.48
CA GLN A 174 18.95 6.21 -14.90
C GLN A 174 19.51 7.59 -15.28
N CYS A 175 19.04 8.66 -14.63
CA CYS A 175 19.54 10.01 -14.82
C CYS A 175 21.01 10.21 -14.41
N LEU A 176 21.56 9.36 -13.54
CA LEU A 176 22.96 9.44 -13.07
C LEU A 176 23.93 8.67 -13.97
N ASP A 177 23.44 7.69 -14.74
CA ASP A 177 24.23 6.90 -15.68
C ASP A 177 23.42 6.65 -16.98
N PRO A 178 23.37 7.65 -17.88
CA PRO A 178 22.64 7.53 -19.14
C PRO A 178 23.28 6.49 -20.09
N ALA A 179 24.58 6.21 -19.95
CA ALA A 179 25.31 5.26 -20.81
C ALA A 179 24.94 3.80 -20.52
N GLY A 180 24.67 3.46 -19.25
CA GLY A 180 24.15 2.13 -18.87
C GLY A 180 22.68 1.92 -19.26
N ALA A 181 21.96 2.99 -19.60
CA ALA A 181 20.52 2.95 -19.85
C ALA A 181 20.15 2.60 -21.30
N GLU A 182 20.96 3.00 -22.27
CA GLU A 182 20.75 2.72 -23.71
C GLU A 182 20.96 1.23 -24.05
N ALA A 183 21.71 0.49 -23.22
CA ALA A 183 22.03 -0.91 -23.45
C ALA A 183 20.96 -1.90 -22.98
N ALA A 184 19.95 -1.45 -22.24
CA ALA A 184 18.95 -2.32 -21.64
C ALA A 184 17.73 -2.51 -22.55
N VAL A 185 17.57 -3.72 -23.08
CA VAL A 185 16.33 -4.13 -23.77
C VAL A 185 15.21 -4.20 -22.73
N LEU A 186 14.34 -3.19 -22.73
CA LEU A 186 13.13 -3.21 -21.91
C LEU A 186 12.21 -4.31 -22.43
N ARG A 187 11.69 -5.15 -21.53
CA ARG A 187 10.64 -6.10 -21.88
C ARG A 187 9.35 -5.34 -22.21
N ASP A 188 8.61 -5.86 -23.19
CA ASP A 188 7.25 -5.41 -23.47
C ASP A 188 6.40 -5.55 -22.19
N LEU A 189 5.55 -4.55 -21.90
CA LEU A 189 4.63 -4.50 -20.75
C LEU A 189 5.25 -4.17 -19.37
N ASP A 190 6.51 -3.77 -19.29
CA ASP A 190 7.14 -3.27 -18.05
C ASP A 190 6.32 -2.18 -17.33
N ASN A 191 5.79 -1.24 -18.12
CA ASN A 191 4.98 -0.14 -17.62
C ASN A 191 3.68 -0.61 -16.96
N SER A 192 3.18 -1.79 -17.36
CA SER A 192 1.97 -2.40 -16.81
C SER A 192 2.18 -2.84 -15.37
N ILE A 193 3.35 -3.41 -15.05
CA ILE A 193 3.70 -3.80 -13.68
C ILE A 193 3.80 -2.56 -12.79
N ILE A 194 4.51 -1.51 -13.25
CA ILE A 194 4.67 -0.27 -12.49
C ILE A 194 3.30 0.36 -12.25
N SER A 195 2.44 0.42 -13.27
CA SER A 195 1.09 0.97 -13.15
C SER A 195 0.23 0.17 -12.17
N GLY A 196 0.30 -1.17 -12.20
CA GLY A 196 -0.35 -2.03 -11.22
C GLY A 196 0.13 -1.77 -9.79
N PHE A 197 1.44 -1.58 -9.59
CA PHE A 197 2.02 -1.20 -8.30
C PHE A 197 1.56 0.19 -7.83
N GLN A 198 1.47 1.19 -8.72
CA GLN A 198 0.96 2.52 -8.35
C GLN A 198 -0.50 2.45 -7.90
N LEU A 199 -1.33 1.64 -8.56
CA LEU A 199 -2.73 1.45 -8.18
C LEU A 199 -2.87 0.69 -6.85
N ALA A 200 -2.02 -0.32 -6.60
CA ALA A 200 -2.04 -1.08 -5.34
C ALA A 200 -1.60 -0.22 -4.15
N THR A 201 -0.58 0.63 -4.32
CA THR A 201 -0.09 1.52 -3.26
C THR A 201 -1.00 2.71 -2.99
N LEU A 202 -1.83 3.11 -3.96
CA LEU A 202 -2.81 4.19 -3.80
C LEU A 202 -4.04 3.75 -3.00
N SER A 203 -4.48 2.51 -3.17
CA SER A 203 -5.67 1.95 -2.54
C SER A 203 -5.32 0.65 -1.83
N GLY A 204 -5.01 0.76 -0.53
CA GLY A 204 -4.66 -0.37 0.31
C GLY A 204 -5.82 -1.34 0.58
N PRO A 205 -5.52 -2.59 0.96
CA PRO A 205 -6.52 -3.64 1.16
C PRO A 205 -7.43 -3.45 2.36
N MET A 206 -7.04 -2.68 3.38
CA MET A 206 -7.84 -2.55 4.59
C MET A 206 -8.97 -1.55 4.40
N CYS A 207 -8.67 -0.33 4.00
CA CYS A 207 -9.61 0.79 4.00
C CYS A 207 -9.63 1.55 2.67
N GLU A 208 -8.98 1.04 1.62
CA GLU A 208 -8.67 1.80 0.40
C GLU A 208 -7.94 3.11 0.71
N GLU A 209 -7.07 3.10 1.71
CA GLU A 209 -6.19 4.23 2.01
C GLU A 209 -4.78 3.98 1.42
N PRO A 210 -4.02 5.03 1.11
CA PRO A 210 -2.66 4.89 0.62
C PRO A 210 -1.77 4.10 1.58
N LEU A 211 -0.97 3.19 1.01
CA LEU A 211 0.06 2.46 1.73
C LEU A 211 1.22 3.40 2.11
N MET A 212 1.91 3.11 3.20
CA MET A 212 3.15 3.80 3.57
C MET A 212 4.12 2.86 4.29
N GLY A 213 5.41 2.97 3.95
CA GLY A 213 6.46 2.15 4.55
C GLY A 213 6.44 0.69 4.09
N VAL A 214 5.95 0.42 2.89
CA VAL A 214 5.89 -0.95 2.34
C VAL A 214 6.87 -1.10 1.18
N CYS A 215 7.63 -2.19 1.21
CA CYS A 215 8.48 -2.62 0.11
C CYS A 215 7.87 -3.83 -0.58
N PHE A 216 7.62 -3.71 -1.88
CA PHE A 216 7.22 -4.82 -2.73
C PHE A 216 8.41 -5.29 -3.54
N SER A 217 8.59 -6.60 -3.65
CA SER A 217 9.63 -7.22 -4.45
C SER A 217 9.01 -8.19 -5.44
N ILE A 218 9.37 -8.05 -6.71
CA ILE A 218 8.95 -8.96 -7.76
C ILE A 218 10.03 -10.03 -7.89
N GLU A 219 9.67 -11.27 -7.61
CA GLU A 219 10.61 -12.40 -7.65
C GLU A 219 10.56 -13.15 -8.97
N ARG A 220 9.39 -13.19 -9.62
CA ARG A 220 9.18 -13.91 -10.87
C ARG A 220 8.20 -13.16 -11.76
N TRP A 221 8.55 -13.05 -13.04
CA TRP A 221 7.65 -12.55 -14.08
C TRP A 221 7.93 -13.28 -15.39
N ASP A 222 6.99 -14.15 -15.76
CA ASP A 222 7.08 -14.96 -16.97
C ASP A 222 5.89 -14.66 -17.88
N MET A 223 6.18 -14.44 -19.16
CA MET A 223 5.19 -14.40 -20.22
C MET A 223 5.11 -15.79 -20.84
N LEU A 224 4.01 -16.49 -20.59
CA LEU A 224 3.68 -17.74 -21.24
C LEU A 224 3.19 -17.40 -22.65
N SER A 225 4.14 -17.31 -23.59
CA SER A 225 3.81 -17.31 -25.02
C SER A 225 2.90 -18.51 -25.30
N SER A 226 1.82 -18.30 -26.04
CA SER A 226 0.89 -19.33 -26.42
C SER A 226 1.57 -20.38 -27.29
N ALA A 227 2.18 -21.40 -26.68
CA ALA A 227 2.22 -22.72 -27.28
C ALA A 227 0.79 -23.30 -27.14
N ASN A 228 -0.03 -23.05 -28.17
CA ASN A 228 -1.36 -23.60 -28.43
C ASN A 228 -2.28 -23.80 -27.22
N PRO A 229 -3.25 -22.89 -26.97
CA PRO A 229 -4.38 -23.25 -26.12
C PRO A 229 -5.21 -24.31 -26.84
N VAL A 230 -5.28 -25.51 -26.28
CA VAL A 230 -6.33 -26.48 -26.60
C VAL A 230 -7.66 -25.80 -26.25
N ALA A 231 -8.37 -25.35 -27.27
CA ALA A 231 -9.71 -24.78 -27.11
C ALA A 231 -10.67 -25.87 -26.59
N PRO A 232 -11.61 -25.53 -25.69
CA PRO A 232 -12.74 -26.41 -25.38
C PRO A 232 -13.59 -26.66 -26.63
N PRO A 233 -14.14 -27.86 -26.84
CA PRO A 233 -14.90 -28.18 -28.03
C PRO A 233 -16.35 -27.74 -27.82
N GLU A 234 -16.70 -26.52 -28.20
CA GLU A 234 -18.08 -26.14 -28.54
C GLU A 234 -18.05 -24.70 -29.08
N GLN A 235 -18.75 -24.46 -30.21
CA GLN A 235 -18.81 -23.21 -31.00
C GLN A 235 -17.71 -23.03 -32.06
N ARG A 236 -17.55 -24.03 -32.92
CA ARG A 236 -17.25 -23.82 -34.34
C ARG A 236 -18.53 -24.09 -35.11
N ASP A 237 -19.29 -23.03 -35.33
CA ASP A 237 -20.29 -22.84 -36.39
C ASP A 237 -20.88 -21.45 -36.12
N LEU A 238 -21.10 -20.64 -37.17
CA LEU A 238 -21.64 -19.25 -37.17
C LEU A 238 -20.65 -18.09 -37.43
N MET A 239 -19.51 -18.30 -38.11
CA MET A 239 -18.74 -17.16 -38.64
C MET A 239 -18.05 -17.46 -39.97
N GLU A 240 -18.83 -17.93 -40.96
CA GLU A 240 -18.37 -18.05 -42.37
C GLU A 240 -19.24 -17.26 -43.37
N GLU A 241 -20.14 -16.39 -42.90
CA GLU A 241 -21.18 -15.82 -43.78
C GLU A 241 -21.26 -14.28 -43.79
N TYR A 242 -20.14 -13.55 -43.69
CA TYR A 242 -20.15 -12.08 -43.88
C TYR A 242 -18.85 -11.52 -44.49
N SER A 243 -18.28 -12.16 -45.51
CA SER A 243 -17.10 -11.62 -46.21
C SER A 243 -17.22 -11.60 -47.74
N ASN A 244 -18.44 -11.61 -48.27
CA ASN A 244 -18.70 -11.39 -49.70
C ASN A 244 -19.74 -10.29 -49.89
N THR A 245 -19.34 -9.03 -49.76
CA THR A 245 -19.87 -7.94 -50.62
C THR A 245 -19.07 -6.65 -50.43
N LEU A 246 -18.71 -6.05 -51.57
CA LEU A 246 -18.28 -4.67 -51.85
C LEU A 246 -16.79 -4.47 -52.18
N GLU A 247 -16.49 -4.73 -53.45
CA GLU A 247 -15.47 -3.99 -54.21
C GLU A 247 -15.99 -2.59 -54.61
N VAL A 248 -15.02 -1.75 -55.03
CA VAL A 248 -15.08 -0.53 -55.86
C VAL A 248 -14.77 0.78 -55.11
N SER A 249 -13.50 1.21 -55.17
CA SER A 249 -13.09 2.30 -56.08
C SER A 249 -11.57 2.46 -56.14
N GLN A 250 -11.10 2.71 -57.36
CA GLN A 250 -9.71 2.74 -57.82
C GLN A 250 -8.96 4.01 -57.40
N SER A 251 -7.64 3.92 -57.26
CA SER A 251 -6.74 4.72 -58.11
C SER A 251 -5.32 4.13 -58.19
N THR A 252 -4.84 4.18 -59.42
CA THR A 252 -3.63 3.69 -60.07
C THR A 252 -2.30 4.25 -59.56
N SER A 253 -1.26 3.40 -59.51
CA SER A 253 -0.08 3.52 -60.39
C SER A 253 0.84 2.29 -60.25
N GLU A 254 1.22 1.73 -61.39
CA GLU A 254 2.10 0.58 -61.58
C GLU A 254 3.57 0.91 -61.31
N GLU A 255 4.34 -0.06 -60.80
CA GLU A 255 5.66 -0.41 -61.34
C GLU A 255 6.12 -1.80 -60.84
N MET A 256 6.45 -2.66 -61.80
CA MET A 256 7.04 -3.99 -61.63
C MET A 256 8.56 -3.90 -61.65
N THR A 257 9.26 -4.43 -60.63
CA THR A 257 10.55 -5.11 -60.85
C THR A 257 10.75 -6.27 -59.86
N SER A 258 11.24 -7.37 -60.42
CA SER A 258 11.51 -8.67 -59.79
C SER A 258 12.84 -8.72 -59.06
N GLY A 259 12.91 -9.46 -57.94
CA GLY A 259 14.20 -9.88 -57.36
C GLY A 259 14.07 -10.64 -56.05
N SER A 260 14.09 -11.98 -56.12
CA SER A 260 14.26 -12.88 -54.97
C SER A 260 15.56 -12.58 -54.21
N ASN A 261 15.55 -12.60 -52.86
CA ASN A 261 16.55 -13.29 -52.04
C ASN A 261 16.26 -13.22 -50.52
N LYS A 262 16.20 -14.41 -49.91
CA LYS A 262 16.53 -14.80 -48.51
C LYS A 262 16.08 -13.88 -47.37
N ALA A 263 15.05 -14.36 -46.65
CA ALA A 263 14.66 -13.90 -45.33
C ALA A 263 15.77 -14.17 -44.29
N GLU A 264 16.44 -13.11 -43.85
CA GLU A 264 16.99 -13.01 -42.50
C GLU A 264 15.98 -12.18 -41.68
N GLN A 265 15.29 -12.83 -40.74
CA GLN A 265 14.37 -12.18 -39.82
C GLN A 265 15.15 -11.25 -38.87
N ARG A 266 15.28 -9.98 -39.25
CA ARG A 266 15.41 -8.89 -38.28
C ARG A 266 14.01 -8.56 -37.77
N PHE A 267 13.76 -8.85 -36.51
CA PHE A 267 12.60 -8.32 -35.79
C PHE A 267 12.81 -6.82 -35.63
N ASP A 268 12.18 -6.01 -36.48
CA ASP A 268 12.07 -4.57 -36.28
C ASP A 268 11.09 -4.31 -35.14
N SER A 269 11.62 -3.89 -34.00
CA SER A 269 10.86 -3.49 -32.80
C SER A 269 10.33 -2.06 -32.97
N ALA A 270 9.36 -1.87 -33.85
CA ALA A 270 8.64 -0.61 -34.00
C ALA A 270 7.15 -0.84 -33.70
N SER A 271 6.74 -0.37 -32.51
CA SER A 271 5.36 -0.19 -32.04
C SER A 271 4.42 -1.42 -32.16
N ALA A 272 4.69 -2.47 -31.38
CA ALA A 272 3.59 -3.31 -30.90
C ALA A 272 2.87 -2.53 -29.79
N ASP A 273 1.56 -2.33 -29.90
CA ASP A 273 0.78 -1.56 -28.93
C ASP A 273 1.06 -2.02 -27.49
N CYS A 274 1.81 -1.19 -26.75
CA CYS A 274 2.19 -1.42 -25.34
C CYS A 274 0.96 -1.47 -24.40
N TYR A 275 -0.21 -1.15 -24.94
CA TYR A 275 -1.51 -1.06 -24.28
C TYR A 275 -2.54 -1.95 -24.97
N GLY A 276 -2.24 -3.24 -25.11
CA GLY A 276 -3.24 -4.25 -25.47
C GLY A 276 -4.07 -4.75 -24.27
N PRO A 277 -5.09 -5.61 -24.49
CA PRO A 277 -5.84 -6.27 -23.43
C PRO A 277 -4.96 -7.02 -22.41
N VAL A 278 -3.82 -7.56 -22.88
CA VAL A 278 -2.82 -8.23 -22.03
C VAL A 278 -2.16 -7.26 -21.06
N SER A 279 -1.90 -6.02 -21.48
CA SER A 279 -1.35 -4.94 -20.64
C SER A 279 -2.30 -4.61 -19.48
N GLY A 280 -3.59 -4.44 -19.79
CA GLY A 280 -4.63 -4.18 -18.78
C GLY A 280 -4.79 -5.34 -17.79
N GLN A 281 -4.79 -6.58 -18.28
CA GLN A 281 -4.85 -7.77 -17.42
C GLN A 281 -3.61 -7.91 -16.53
N LEU A 282 -2.42 -7.58 -17.03
CA LEU A 282 -1.19 -7.58 -16.24
C LEU A 282 -1.20 -6.49 -15.16
N ILE A 283 -1.73 -5.30 -15.46
CA ILE A 283 -1.94 -4.22 -14.46
C ILE A 283 -2.84 -4.73 -13.33
N ALA A 284 -3.98 -5.32 -13.68
CA ALA A 284 -4.94 -5.84 -12.71
C ALA A 284 -4.35 -6.99 -11.88
N ALA A 285 -3.67 -7.94 -12.54
CA ALA A 285 -2.99 -9.05 -11.88
C ALA A 285 -1.90 -8.57 -10.92
N THR A 286 -1.08 -7.59 -11.33
CA THR A 286 -0.04 -7.02 -10.46
C THR A 286 -0.65 -6.29 -9.27
N LYS A 287 -1.74 -5.53 -9.50
CA LYS A 287 -2.47 -4.85 -8.42
C LYS A 287 -2.97 -5.85 -7.38
N GLU A 288 -3.59 -6.93 -7.84
CA GLU A 288 -4.17 -7.96 -6.98
C GLU A 288 -3.09 -8.80 -6.27
N ALA A 289 -1.99 -9.12 -6.96
CA ALA A 289 -0.85 -9.81 -6.35
C ALA A 289 -0.25 -8.98 -5.22
N CYS A 290 -0.07 -7.66 -5.41
CA CYS A 290 0.38 -6.76 -4.34
C CYS A 290 -0.62 -6.71 -3.18
N ARG A 291 -1.93 -6.68 -3.47
CA ARG A 291 -2.98 -6.65 -2.44
C ARG A 291 -2.95 -7.89 -1.56
N HIS A 292 -2.88 -9.07 -2.17
CA HIS A 292 -2.75 -10.34 -1.45
C HIS A 292 -1.41 -10.47 -0.73
N ALA A 293 -0.30 -10.03 -1.34
CA ALA A 293 1.00 -10.04 -0.69
C ALA A 293 1.03 -9.17 0.57
N PHE A 294 0.32 -8.04 0.57
CA PHE A 294 0.13 -7.21 1.75
C PHE A 294 -0.71 -7.93 2.81
N GLN A 295 -1.84 -8.53 2.43
CA GLN A 295 -2.73 -9.26 3.34
C GLN A 295 -2.08 -10.51 3.97
N ALA A 296 -1.13 -11.13 3.28
CA ALA A 296 -0.34 -12.25 3.80
C ALA A 296 0.64 -11.84 4.91
N GLN A 297 0.88 -10.54 5.10
CA GLN A 297 1.74 -10.00 6.14
C GLN A 297 0.89 -9.36 7.27
N PRO A 298 1.43 -9.24 8.49
CA PRO A 298 0.71 -8.60 9.58
C PRO A 298 0.53 -7.11 9.29
N GLN A 299 -0.71 -6.73 9.04
CA GLN A 299 -1.12 -5.38 8.64
C GLN A 299 -1.46 -4.50 9.84
N ARG A 300 -1.14 -3.21 9.75
CA ARG A 300 -1.45 -2.21 10.77
C ARG A 300 -1.93 -0.91 10.15
N LEU A 301 -2.82 -0.22 10.86
CA LEU A 301 -3.23 1.14 10.52
C LEU A 301 -2.23 2.13 11.11
N MET A 302 -1.89 3.15 10.33
CA MET A 302 -1.13 4.29 10.78
C MET A 302 -2.07 5.48 10.96
N ALA A 303 -2.09 6.01 12.18
CA ALA A 303 -2.79 7.22 12.53
C ALA A 303 -1.89 8.43 12.26
N ALA A 304 -2.50 9.52 11.80
CA ALA A 304 -1.84 10.81 11.86
C ALA A 304 -1.83 11.32 13.31
N MET A 305 -0.71 11.87 13.73
CA MET A 305 -0.53 12.46 15.06
C MET A 305 -0.35 13.97 14.96
N TYR A 306 -1.05 14.70 15.81
CA TYR A 306 -0.74 16.09 16.12
C TYR A 306 0.27 16.17 17.24
N THR A 307 1.29 17.01 17.09
CA THR A 307 1.97 17.58 18.24
C THR A 307 1.08 18.66 18.81
N CYS A 308 0.78 18.55 20.09
CA CYS A 308 0.02 19.51 20.85
C CYS A 308 0.94 20.27 21.79
N ASP A 309 1.11 21.56 21.52
CA ASP A 309 1.79 22.48 22.42
C ASP A 309 0.74 23.15 23.30
N ILE A 310 0.73 22.82 24.58
CA ILE A 310 -0.24 23.31 25.56
C ILE A 310 0.47 24.25 26.51
N MET A 311 -0.01 25.49 26.56
CA MET A 311 0.38 26.44 27.61
C MET A 311 -0.65 26.39 28.73
N ALA A 312 -0.21 26.12 29.95
CA ALA A 312 -1.09 25.97 31.11
C ALA A 312 -0.39 26.43 32.40
N THR A 313 -1.17 26.89 33.39
CA THR A 313 -0.68 27.16 34.75
C THR A 313 -0.62 25.88 35.59
N ALA A 314 0.19 25.88 36.65
CA ALA A 314 0.37 24.73 37.56
C ALA A 314 -0.95 24.15 38.09
N GLU A 315 -1.93 25.02 38.40
CA GLU A 315 -3.21 24.64 39.01
C GLU A 315 -4.08 23.74 38.11
N VAL A 316 -3.95 23.88 36.78
CA VAL A 316 -4.81 23.18 35.81
C VAL A 316 -4.12 22.01 35.12
N LEU A 317 -2.84 21.74 35.40
CA LEU A 317 -2.05 20.65 34.80
C LEU A 317 -2.74 19.29 34.93
N GLY A 318 -3.21 18.93 36.12
CA GLY A 318 -3.90 17.65 36.35
C GLY A 318 -5.16 17.49 35.49
N ARG A 319 -5.88 18.59 35.21
CA ARG A 319 -7.07 18.56 34.35
C ARG A 319 -6.71 18.38 32.88
N VAL A 320 -5.60 18.99 32.44
CA VAL A 320 -5.05 18.83 31.08
C VAL A 320 -4.64 17.38 30.86
N TYR A 321 -3.88 16.78 31.78
CA TYR A 321 -3.48 15.37 31.71
C TYR A 321 -4.69 14.42 31.68
N GLY A 322 -5.74 14.72 32.46
CA GLY A 322 -6.97 13.94 32.43
C GLY A 322 -7.72 13.98 31.07
N VAL A 323 -7.71 15.11 30.36
CA VAL A 323 -8.30 15.19 29.01
C VAL A 323 -7.40 14.51 27.99
N LEU A 324 -6.09 14.71 28.10
CA LEU A 324 -5.11 14.11 27.20
C LEU A 324 -5.14 12.57 27.27
N GLY A 325 -5.11 12.00 28.48
CA GLY A 325 -5.15 10.54 28.68
C GLY A 325 -6.46 9.89 28.24
N LYS A 326 -7.59 10.59 28.38
CA LYS A 326 -8.90 10.12 27.85
C LYS A 326 -8.90 10.01 26.32
N ARG A 327 -8.07 10.81 25.64
CA ARG A 327 -7.96 10.87 24.17
C ARG A 327 -6.66 10.24 23.65
N GLU A 328 -6.03 9.41 24.48
CA GLU A 328 -4.83 8.63 24.12
C GLU A 328 -3.61 9.48 23.76
N GLY A 329 -3.60 10.73 24.23
CA GLY A 329 -2.42 11.57 24.07
C GLY A 329 -1.32 11.13 25.04
N ARG A 330 -0.08 11.13 24.56
CA ARG A 330 1.11 10.92 25.39
C ARG A 330 1.89 12.21 25.53
N VAL A 331 2.41 12.46 26.72
CA VAL A 331 3.25 13.62 26.99
C VAL A 331 4.69 13.27 26.62
N LEU A 332 5.34 14.10 25.82
CA LEU A 332 6.74 13.94 25.43
C LEU A 332 7.65 14.74 26.35
N LEU A 333 7.31 16.02 26.54
CA LEU A 333 8.11 16.96 27.31
C LEU A 333 7.20 17.91 28.09
N GLU A 334 7.68 18.28 29.28
CA GLU A 334 7.09 19.29 30.14
C GLU A 334 8.22 20.25 30.54
N GLU A 335 8.11 21.51 30.14
CA GLU A 335 9.09 22.55 30.42
C GLU A 335 8.41 23.76 31.05
N MET A 336 8.97 24.30 32.12
CA MET A 336 8.52 25.58 32.69
C MET A 336 9.18 26.72 31.92
N LYS A 337 8.38 27.70 31.48
CA LYS A 337 8.92 28.86 30.75
C LYS A 337 9.53 29.86 31.73
N GLU A 338 10.85 30.03 31.66
CA GLU A 338 11.59 30.97 32.50
C GLU A 338 10.98 32.39 32.46
N GLY A 339 10.74 32.96 33.63
CA GLY A 339 10.14 34.29 33.79
C GLY A 339 8.60 34.31 33.79
N THR A 340 7.91 33.17 33.67
CA THR A 340 6.44 33.07 33.80
C THR A 340 6.02 31.83 34.59
N ASP A 341 4.85 31.86 35.24
CA ASP A 341 4.26 30.70 35.93
C ASP A 341 3.54 29.71 34.97
N MET A 342 3.94 29.71 33.70
CA MET A 342 3.34 28.91 32.64
C MET A 342 4.23 27.71 32.29
N PHE A 343 3.60 26.56 32.21
CA PHE A 343 4.19 25.32 31.72
C PHE A 343 3.87 25.16 30.24
N LEU A 344 4.87 24.77 29.47
CA LEU A 344 4.75 24.31 28.11
C LEU A 344 4.79 22.78 28.11
N ILE A 345 3.66 22.18 27.78
CA ILE A 345 3.54 20.73 27.64
C ILE A 345 3.53 20.41 26.16
N LYS A 346 4.49 19.60 25.72
CA LYS A 346 4.52 19.01 24.37
C LYS A 346 3.99 17.59 24.46
N ALA A 347 2.84 17.35 23.85
CA ALA A 347 2.22 16.04 23.79
C ALA A 347 2.00 15.62 22.33
N VAL A 348 1.84 14.32 22.06
CA VAL A 348 1.28 13.85 20.79
C VAL A 348 -0.11 13.31 21.00
N LEU A 349 -1.01 13.61 20.07
CA LEU A 349 -2.43 13.29 20.12
C LEU A 349 -2.89 12.76 18.75
N PRO A 350 -3.60 11.62 18.68
CA PRO A 350 -4.18 11.14 17.43
C PRO A 350 -5.18 12.14 16.84
N ILE A 351 -5.09 12.40 15.53
CA ILE A 351 -6.04 13.29 14.85
C ILE A 351 -7.48 12.77 15.01
N ALA A 352 -7.66 11.44 15.03
CA ALA A 352 -8.94 10.74 15.24
C ALA A 352 -9.70 11.25 16.46
N GLU A 353 -8.97 11.41 17.57
CA GLU A 353 -9.53 11.84 18.84
C GLU A 353 -9.35 13.34 19.09
N SER A 354 -8.75 14.10 18.18
CA SER A 354 -8.52 15.54 18.38
C SER A 354 -9.78 16.42 18.21
N PHE A 355 -10.84 15.90 17.59
CA PHE A 355 -12.05 16.68 17.33
C PHE A 355 -12.76 17.12 18.61
N GLY A 356 -12.86 18.43 18.82
CA GLY A 356 -13.43 19.00 20.05
C GLY A 356 -12.50 18.93 21.27
N PHE A 357 -11.22 18.55 21.08
CA PHE A 357 -10.22 18.52 22.15
C PHE A 357 -9.94 19.92 22.71
N ALA A 358 -9.77 20.92 21.82
CA ALA A 358 -9.52 22.30 22.22
C ALA A 358 -10.66 22.87 23.07
N ASP A 359 -11.90 22.57 22.70
CA ASP A 359 -13.09 22.99 23.44
C ASP A 359 -13.22 22.27 24.79
N GLU A 360 -12.92 20.97 24.84
CA GLU A 360 -12.96 20.18 26.08
C GLU A 360 -11.90 20.66 27.08
N ILE A 361 -10.67 20.94 26.65
CA ILE A 361 -9.63 21.52 27.50
C ILE A 361 -10.07 22.89 28.00
N ARG A 362 -10.47 23.80 27.11
CA ARG A 362 -10.89 25.16 27.50
C ARG A 362 -12.04 25.14 28.50
N LYS A 363 -13.02 24.25 28.30
CA LYS A 363 -14.16 24.11 29.22
C LYS A 363 -13.73 23.57 30.59
N ARG A 364 -12.79 22.63 30.65
CA ARG A 364 -12.33 22.01 31.92
C ARG A 364 -11.36 22.90 32.70
N THR A 365 -10.61 23.76 32.00
CA THR A 365 -9.64 24.70 32.60
C THR A 365 -10.18 26.13 32.70
N SER A 366 -11.45 26.37 32.37
CA SER A 366 -12.04 27.71 32.31
C SER A 366 -11.25 28.69 31.42
N GLY A 367 -10.60 28.18 30.37
CA GLY A 367 -9.78 28.96 29.44
C GLY A 367 -8.33 29.19 29.88
N LEU A 368 -7.90 28.70 31.05
CA LEU A 368 -6.53 28.83 31.54
C LEU A 368 -5.50 27.96 30.81
N ALA A 369 -5.98 27.03 29.98
CA ALA A 369 -5.14 26.26 29.07
C ALA A 369 -5.68 26.38 27.64
N SER A 370 -4.80 26.68 26.70
CA SER A 370 -5.13 26.67 25.28
C SER A 370 -4.15 25.79 24.52
N PRO A 371 -4.62 24.69 23.90
CA PRO A 371 -3.78 23.85 23.06
C PRO A 371 -3.58 24.48 21.67
N GLN A 372 -2.37 24.35 21.14
CA GLN A 372 -2.06 24.53 19.73
C GLN A 372 -1.80 23.16 19.11
N LEU A 373 -2.46 22.85 18.00
CA LEU A 373 -2.36 21.55 17.32
C LEU A 373 -1.63 21.74 15.98
N VAL A 374 -0.51 21.04 15.82
CA VAL A 374 0.29 21.06 14.58
C VAL A 374 0.52 19.62 14.12
N PHE A 375 0.37 19.36 12.82
CA PHE A 375 0.68 18.05 12.24
C PHE A 375 2.15 17.71 12.49
N SER A 376 2.40 16.51 13.01
CA SER A 376 3.74 16.03 13.33
C SER A 376 4.20 14.96 12.35
N HIS A 377 3.59 13.77 12.43
CA HIS A 377 3.98 12.60 11.67
C HIS A 377 2.88 11.54 11.68
N TRP A 378 3.11 10.47 10.93
CA TRP A 378 2.30 9.25 10.94
C TRP A 378 2.90 8.24 11.90
N GLU A 379 2.05 7.63 12.72
CA GLU A 379 2.46 6.63 13.71
C GLU A 379 1.63 5.36 13.57
N VAL A 380 2.28 4.21 13.70
CA VAL A 380 1.62 2.90 13.68
C VAL A 380 0.81 2.71 14.96
N ILE A 381 -0.47 2.38 14.81
CA ILE A 381 -1.30 1.96 15.94
C ILE A 381 -0.85 0.56 16.36
N ASN A 382 -0.53 0.38 17.65
CA ASN A 382 -0.02 -0.89 18.18
C ASN A 382 -1.06 -2.02 18.14
N SER A 383 -2.36 -1.68 18.15
CA SER A 383 -3.45 -2.65 18.07
C SER A 383 -3.64 -3.20 16.64
N ASP A 384 -3.77 -4.51 16.52
CA ASP A 384 -4.08 -5.17 15.24
C ASP A 384 -5.58 -5.11 14.96
N PRO A 385 -6.06 -4.51 13.85
CA PRO A 385 -7.50 -4.44 13.55
C PRO A 385 -8.18 -5.82 13.39
N TYR A 386 -7.42 -6.89 13.13
CA TYR A 386 -7.94 -8.26 12.97
C TYR A 386 -7.48 -9.19 14.10
N TRP A 387 -7.07 -8.65 15.25
CA TRP A 387 -6.63 -9.48 16.37
C TRP A 387 -7.72 -10.46 16.82
N VAL A 388 -7.34 -11.72 16.93
CA VAL A 388 -8.14 -12.80 17.53
C VAL A 388 -7.20 -13.58 18.45
N PRO A 389 -7.66 -14.02 19.64
CA PRO A 389 -6.85 -14.87 20.52
C PRO A 389 -6.36 -16.11 19.76
N THR A 390 -5.05 -16.29 19.67
CA THR A 390 -4.44 -17.42 18.94
C THR A 390 -3.83 -18.47 19.84
N THR A 391 -3.36 -18.05 21.02
CA THR A 391 -2.68 -18.88 22.01
C THR A 391 -3.68 -19.35 23.08
N GLU A 392 -3.40 -20.48 23.74
CA GLU A 392 -4.23 -20.96 24.85
C GLU A 392 -4.31 -19.94 25.99
N GLU A 393 -3.21 -19.24 26.24
CA GLU A 393 -3.11 -18.26 27.32
C GLU A 393 -3.86 -16.97 27.01
N GLU A 394 -3.79 -16.50 25.76
CA GLU A 394 -4.63 -15.40 25.28
C GLU A 394 -6.11 -15.79 25.41
N TYR A 395 -6.46 -17.02 25.05
CA TYR A 395 -7.83 -17.52 25.18
C TYR A 395 -8.26 -17.63 26.66
N LEU A 396 -7.37 -18.03 27.56
CA LEU A 396 -7.66 -18.10 29.00
C LEU A 396 -7.85 -16.70 29.62
N HIS A 397 -7.06 -15.71 29.18
CA HIS A 397 -7.14 -14.35 29.71
C HIS A 397 -8.28 -13.52 29.10
N PHE A 398 -8.45 -13.59 27.78
CA PHE A 398 -9.38 -12.75 27.04
C PHE A 398 -10.65 -13.49 26.61
N GLY A 399 -10.75 -14.80 26.84
CA GLY A 399 -11.88 -15.61 26.38
C GLY A 399 -12.00 -15.65 24.85
N GLU A 400 -13.22 -15.96 24.37
CA GLU A 400 -13.53 -15.88 22.93
C GLU A 400 -13.64 -14.45 22.39
N LYS A 401 -13.84 -13.47 23.28
CA LYS A 401 -13.90 -12.04 22.95
C LYS A 401 -13.23 -11.24 24.05
N ALA A 402 -12.24 -10.45 23.68
CA ALA A 402 -11.67 -9.47 24.59
C ALA A 402 -12.77 -8.53 25.11
N ASP A 403 -12.73 -8.23 26.40
CA ASP A 403 -13.66 -7.33 27.08
C ASP A 403 -13.57 -5.87 26.58
N SER A 404 -12.46 -5.51 25.91
CA SER A 404 -12.22 -4.18 25.36
C SER A 404 -12.40 -4.14 23.84
N GLU A 405 -13.17 -3.16 23.35
CA GLU A 405 -13.28 -2.90 21.92
C GLU A 405 -11.94 -2.48 21.32
N ASN A 406 -11.57 -3.13 20.23
CA ASN A 406 -10.34 -2.83 19.52
C ASN A 406 -10.46 -1.48 18.77
N GLN A 407 -9.67 -0.49 19.18
CA GLN A 407 -9.66 0.85 18.58
C GLN A 407 -9.28 0.84 17.10
N ALA A 408 -8.31 0.01 16.70
CA ALA A 408 -7.90 -0.09 15.30
C ALA A 408 -9.06 -0.60 14.43
N LEU A 409 -9.83 -1.58 14.92
CA LEU A 409 -11.05 -2.06 14.27
C LEU A 409 -12.13 -0.97 14.21
N LYS A 410 -12.31 -0.19 15.27
CA LYS A 410 -13.24 0.95 15.30
C LYS A 410 -12.90 1.99 14.23
N TYR A 411 -11.62 2.36 14.10
CA TYR A 411 -11.16 3.28 13.05
C TYR A 411 -11.32 2.69 11.66
N MET A 412 -10.97 1.41 11.47
CA MET A 412 -11.17 0.70 10.21
C MET A 412 -12.64 0.72 9.78
N ASN A 413 -13.54 0.32 10.67
CA ASN A 413 -14.97 0.25 10.39
C ASN A 413 -15.58 1.65 10.15
N ALA A 414 -15.12 2.67 10.86
CA ALA A 414 -15.56 4.05 10.63
C ALA A 414 -15.20 4.54 9.21
N VAL A 415 -14.00 4.24 8.72
CA VAL A 415 -13.57 4.59 7.36
C VAL A 415 -14.33 3.74 6.33
N ARG A 416 -14.43 2.42 6.54
CA ARG A 416 -15.12 1.50 5.62
C ARG A 416 -16.60 1.84 5.45
N ARG A 417 -17.36 2.03 6.54
CA ARG A 417 -18.78 2.41 6.48
C ARG A 417 -19.00 3.67 5.66
N ARG A 418 -18.07 4.62 5.75
CA ARG A 418 -18.17 5.89 5.06
C ARG A 418 -17.80 5.81 3.58
N LYS A 419 -16.83 4.97 3.24
CA LYS A 419 -16.48 4.67 1.85
C LYS A 419 -17.49 3.72 1.18
N GLY A 420 -18.44 3.17 1.93
CA GLY A 420 -19.39 2.18 1.44
C GLY A 420 -18.76 0.79 1.25
N LEU A 421 -17.63 0.54 1.89
CA LEU A 421 -16.96 -0.76 1.88
C LEU A 421 -17.67 -1.72 2.83
N TYR A 422 -17.54 -3.01 2.55
CA TYR A 422 -18.12 -4.07 3.37
C TYR A 422 -17.51 -4.09 4.78
N VAL A 423 -18.36 -4.16 5.79
CA VAL A 423 -17.98 -4.24 7.21
C VAL A 423 -18.57 -5.52 7.79
N GLU A 424 -17.69 -6.38 8.30
CA GLU A 424 -18.03 -7.60 9.01
C GLU A 424 -18.44 -7.27 10.45
N GLU A 425 -19.64 -6.73 10.61
CA GLU A 425 -20.23 -6.54 11.94
C GLU A 425 -21.19 -7.71 12.20
N LYS A 426 -20.88 -8.51 13.23
CA LYS A 426 -21.80 -9.55 13.69
C LYS A 426 -22.99 -8.87 14.38
N ILE A 427 -24.01 -8.52 13.59
CA ILE A 427 -25.22 -7.79 14.07
C ILE A 427 -26.00 -8.63 15.10
N VAL A 428 -25.95 -9.97 15.02
CA VAL A 428 -26.55 -10.87 16.01
C VAL A 428 -25.69 -12.12 16.18
N GLU A 429 -25.16 -12.34 17.39
CA GLU A 429 -24.29 -13.47 17.70
C GLU A 429 -25.06 -14.76 18.01
N HIS A 430 -26.29 -14.63 18.49
CA HIS A 430 -27.18 -15.74 18.79
C HIS A 430 -28.63 -15.41 18.41
N ALA A 431 -28.95 -15.48 17.12
CA ALA A 431 -30.33 -15.33 16.64
C ALA A 431 -31.28 -16.36 17.28
N GLU A 432 -30.77 -17.54 17.65
CA GLU A 432 -31.54 -18.62 18.27
C GLU A 432 -32.00 -18.30 19.70
N LYS A 433 -31.18 -17.61 20.51
CA LYS A 433 -31.50 -17.27 21.91
C LYS A 433 -32.55 -16.16 22.03
N GLN A 434 -32.74 -15.34 20.99
CA GLN A 434 -33.77 -14.29 20.98
C GLN A 434 -35.20 -14.86 20.95
N ARG A 435 -35.40 -16.03 20.31
CA ARG A 435 -36.71 -16.72 20.31
C ARG A 435 -37.12 -17.29 21.67
N THR A 436 -36.15 -17.62 22.53
CA THR A 436 -36.41 -18.14 23.89
C THR A 436 -36.54 -17.04 24.93
N LEU A 437 -35.89 -15.88 24.74
CA LEU A 437 -35.99 -14.73 25.64
C LEU A 437 -37.35 -14.02 25.57
N SER A 438 -38.01 -14.02 24.41
CA SER A 438 -39.34 -13.42 24.26
C SER A 438 -40.49 -14.32 24.72
N LYS A 439 -40.24 -15.62 24.98
CA LYS A 439 -41.27 -16.56 25.45
C LYS A 439 -41.46 -16.59 26.97
N ASN A 440 -40.54 -16.00 27.74
CA ASN A 440 -40.59 -15.96 29.21
C ASN A 440 -40.64 -14.52 29.75
N LYS A 441 -41.25 -13.58 29.02
CA LYS A 441 -41.49 -12.21 29.50
C LYS A 441 -42.97 -11.89 29.55
#